data_AF-A0A1D6KHJ1-F1
#
_entry.id   AF-A0A1D6KHJ1-F1
#
_cell.length_a   1.000
_cell.length_b   1.000
_cell.length_c   1.000
_cell.angle_alpha   90.00
_cell.angle_beta   90.00
_cell.angle_gamma   90.00
#
_symmetry.space_group_name_H-M   'P 1'
#
loop_
_entity.id
_entity.type
_entity.pdbx_description
1 polymer ?
#
loop_
_entity_poly.entity_id
_entity_poly.type
_entity_poly.pdbx_seq_one_letter_code
_entity_poly.pdbx_strand_id
1 'polypeptide(L)'
;MIYKKTKAELRNQEQPFDMGKKKKRNKNVPAVVWYPTRVIEFLGRRTPIILKEKDTRCSLVAICNVLLLGEKITLDLDIKKVLESHLIHLFQRPLLCGNTQMQLEQNLELSEFNKQVLGVLPKLTCSLYFDVTFSSSCGLEKTFETALFGFLGVPLRHGWLVDPQDAELDSSIRGSSYSKLSYNLAIYESIRPKTNSGPQKHGRYEDDMFYSALAFSKTGSEKELDSTSCATISTFLQGPQLTRYGFSSLHNDLRALQPTVLIWNENLITISKFEDKIYVLLNDLSLLRTETDAVWERLTQFLAHGLVGHARH
;
A
#
# COMPACT_ATOMS: atom_id res chain seq x y z
N MET A 1 -26.81 -28.28 35.15
CA MET A 1 -28.09 -28.82 34.65
C MET A 1 -28.02 -28.77 33.13
N ILE A 2 -27.51 -29.78 32.43
CA ILE A 2 -28.15 -31.07 32.12
C ILE A 2 -29.59 -30.86 31.65
N TYR A 3 -29.83 -30.98 30.34
CA TYR A 3 -30.87 -31.89 29.88
C TYR A 3 -30.47 -32.53 28.55
N LYS A 4 -30.14 -33.82 28.66
CA LYS A 4 -30.18 -34.82 27.59
C LYS A 4 -31.65 -35.02 27.19
N LYS A 5 -31.91 -35.23 25.90
CA LYS A 5 -32.90 -36.22 25.46
C LYS A 5 -32.37 -36.97 24.23
N THR A 6 -32.78 -38.22 24.17
CA THR A 6 -32.05 -39.39 23.70
C THR A 6 -32.72 -39.98 22.46
N LYS A 7 -31.89 -40.33 21.46
CA LYS A 7 -31.82 -41.66 20.80
C LYS A 7 -33.10 -42.51 20.80
N ALA A 8 -34.10 -42.18 19.98
CA ALA A 8 -35.24 -43.09 19.70
C ALA A 8 -36.00 -42.80 18.39
N GLU A 9 -35.37 -42.20 17.38
CA GLU A 9 -35.81 -42.35 15.98
C GLU A 9 -34.86 -43.33 15.30
N LEU A 10 -34.89 -44.56 15.83
CA LEU A 10 -34.28 -45.74 15.26
C LEU A 10 -35.06 -46.14 14.01
N ARG A 11 -34.59 -45.67 12.84
CA ARG A 11 -34.90 -46.31 11.55
C ARG A 11 -33.65 -47.09 11.10
N ASN A 12 -33.54 -48.30 11.62
CA ASN A 12 -32.87 -49.45 10.97
C ASN A 12 -33.97 -50.14 10.15
N GLN A 13 -33.83 -50.67 8.94
CA GLN A 13 -32.79 -50.98 7.96
C GLN A 13 -33.50 -50.77 6.58
N GLU A 14 -32.86 -50.39 5.49
CA GLU A 14 -32.02 -51.25 4.66
C GLU A 14 -31.15 -50.38 3.72
N GLN A 15 -29.90 -50.81 3.58
CA GLN A 15 -28.93 -50.42 2.54
C GLN A 15 -28.90 -51.56 1.49
N PRO A 16 -28.45 -51.37 0.22
CA PRO A 16 -27.06 -50.99 -0.02
C PRO A 16 -26.72 -50.10 -1.24
N PHE A 17 -25.62 -49.36 -1.06
CA PHE A 17 -24.53 -49.03 -2.00
C PHE A 17 -24.83 -48.45 -3.41
N ASP A 18 -24.49 -47.18 -3.61
CA ASP A 18 -23.37 -46.84 -4.50
C ASP A 18 -22.68 -45.51 -4.11
N MET A 19 -21.36 -45.47 -4.27
CA MET A 19 -20.38 -44.58 -3.68
C MET A 19 -20.32 -43.21 -4.36
N GLY A 20 -21.16 -42.27 -3.91
CA GLY A 20 -20.96 -40.84 -4.14
C GLY A 20 -19.72 -40.33 -3.41
N LYS A 21 -18.56 -40.29 -4.08
CA LYS A 21 -17.35 -39.58 -3.61
C LYS A 21 -17.67 -38.10 -3.38
N LYS A 22 -18.02 -37.72 -2.14
CA LYS A 22 -17.93 -36.33 -1.67
C LYS A 22 -16.46 -35.91 -1.79
N LYS A 23 -16.15 -35.08 -2.80
CA LYS A 23 -14.85 -34.40 -2.90
C LYS A 23 -14.64 -33.59 -1.63
N LYS A 24 -13.82 -34.13 -0.71
CA LYS A 24 -13.18 -33.36 0.36
C LYS A 24 -12.48 -32.19 -0.33
N ARG A 25 -12.94 -30.96 -0.07
CA ARG A 25 -12.18 -29.75 -0.44
C ARG A 25 -10.84 -29.85 0.28
N ASN A 26 -9.78 -30.12 -0.48
CA ASN A 26 -8.40 -30.00 0.00
C ASN A 26 -8.22 -28.57 0.51
N LYS A 27 -7.90 -28.41 1.79
CA LYS A 27 -7.69 -27.11 2.44
C LYS A 27 -6.36 -26.43 2.07
N ASN A 28 -5.61 -26.94 1.09
CA ASN A 28 -4.28 -26.43 0.70
C ASN A 28 -4.12 -26.14 -0.80
N VAL A 29 -5.19 -25.78 -1.51
CA VAL A 29 -5.03 -25.20 -2.86
C VAL A 29 -5.15 -23.69 -2.72
N PRO A 30 -4.08 -22.90 -3.02
CA PRO A 30 -4.20 -21.45 -3.01
C PRO A 30 -5.31 -21.02 -3.97
N ALA A 31 -6.16 -20.11 -3.52
CA ALA A 31 -7.25 -19.61 -4.35
C ALA A 31 -6.66 -18.98 -5.62
N VAL A 32 -7.18 -19.37 -6.78
CA VAL A 32 -6.74 -18.83 -8.06
C VAL A 32 -7.32 -17.42 -8.20
N VAL A 33 -6.47 -16.39 -8.14
CA VAL A 33 -6.87 -14.97 -8.19
C VAL A 33 -6.82 -14.45 -9.62
N TRP A 34 -7.88 -13.77 -10.04
CA TRP A 34 -8.03 -13.16 -11.36
C TRP A 34 -8.37 -11.68 -11.23
N TYR A 35 -7.74 -10.86 -12.07
CA TYR A 35 -7.99 -9.43 -12.15
C TYR A 35 -8.65 -9.10 -13.50
N PRO A 36 -9.81 -8.42 -13.51
CA PRO A 36 -10.38 -7.90 -14.73
C PRO A 36 -9.53 -6.80 -15.34
N THR A 37 -9.62 -6.65 -16.65
CA THR A 37 -8.93 -5.61 -17.40
C THR A 37 -9.94 -4.69 -18.09
N ARG A 38 -9.52 -3.46 -18.35
CA ARG A 38 -10.28 -2.49 -19.14
C ARG A 38 -9.33 -1.77 -20.08
N VAL A 39 -9.68 -1.66 -21.36
CA VAL A 39 -8.90 -0.86 -22.31
C VAL A 39 -9.30 0.61 -22.16
N ILE A 40 -8.30 1.48 -22.08
CA ILE A 40 -8.46 2.93 -22.01
C ILE A 40 -7.62 3.58 -23.10
N GLU A 41 -7.93 4.83 -23.45
CA GLU A 41 -7.05 5.66 -24.25
C GLU A 41 -6.14 6.49 -23.33
N PHE A 42 -4.83 6.35 -23.48
CA PHE A 42 -3.84 7.08 -22.72
C PHE A 42 -2.73 7.60 -23.64
N LEU A 43 -2.63 8.93 -23.75
CA LEU A 43 -1.68 9.62 -24.64
C LEU A 43 -1.80 9.16 -26.11
N GLY A 44 -3.04 9.01 -26.60
CA GLY A 44 -3.34 8.56 -27.97
C GLY A 44 -3.15 7.07 -28.21
N ARG A 45 -2.96 6.28 -27.15
CA ARG A 45 -2.70 4.83 -27.23
C ARG A 45 -3.77 4.05 -26.50
N ARG A 46 -4.19 2.92 -27.08
CA ARG A 46 -5.09 1.96 -26.40
C ARG A 46 -4.26 1.12 -25.46
N THR A 47 -4.49 1.26 -24.16
CA THR A 47 -3.74 0.56 -23.11
C THR A 47 -4.70 -0.18 -22.19
N PRO A 48 -4.49 -1.48 -21.94
CA PRO A 48 -5.24 -2.19 -20.93
C PRO A 48 -4.76 -1.77 -19.54
N ILE A 49 -5.68 -1.48 -18.64
CA ILE A 49 -5.44 -1.31 -17.21
C ILE A 49 -6.05 -2.48 -16.44
N ILE A 50 -5.44 -2.79 -15.31
CA ILE A 50 -5.90 -3.80 -14.37
C ILE A 50 -6.84 -3.16 -13.36
N LEU A 51 -8.00 -3.79 -13.18
CA LEU A 51 -9.01 -3.38 -12.21
C LEU A 51 -8.91 -4.22 -10.94
N LYS A 52 -9.28 -3.60 -9.82
CA LYS A 52 -9.34 -4.24 -8.49
C LYS A 52 -10.66 -3.90 -7.82
N GLU A 53 -11.01 -4.68 -6.80
CA GLU A 53 -12.17 -4.39 -5.95
C GLU A 53 -11.93 -3.10 -5.14
N LYS A 54 -13.00 -2.34 -4.90
CA LYS A 54 -12.92 -1.10 -4.15
C LYS A 54 -12.29 -1.35 -2.78
N ASP A 55 -11.44 -0.43 -2.35
CA ASP A 55 -10.78 -0.45 -1.03
C ASP A 55 -9.85 -1.66 -0.78
N THR A 56 -9.58 -2.51 -1.79
CA THR A 56 -8.53 -3.52 -1.68
C THR A 56 -7.15 -2.88 -1.86
N ARG A 57 -6.27 -3.09 -0.87
CA ARG A 57 -4.86 -2.76 -0.99
C ARG A 57 -4.19 -3.79 -1.90
N CYS A 58 -3.75 -3.37 -3.08
CA CYS A 58 -3.10 -4.26 -4.03
C CYS A 58 -1.92 -3.54 -4.69
N SER A 59 -0.72 -3.80 -4.15
CA SER A 59 0.51 -3.21 -4.65
C SER A 59 0.83 -3.69 -6.06
N LEU A 60 0.55 -4.97 -6.35
CA LEU A 60 0.70 -5.55 -7.68
C LEU A 60 -0.08 -4.76 -8.74
N VAL A 61 -1.36 -4.47 -8.51
CA VAL A 61 -2.20 -3.74 -9.46
C VAL A 61 -1.67 -2.33 -9.72
N ALA A 62 -1.28 -1.59 -8.66
CA ALA A 62 -0.75 -0.24 -8.80
C ALA A 62 0.56 -0.21 -9.63
N ILE A 63 1.46 -1.16 -9.37
CA ILE A 63 2.72 -1.32 -10.11
C ILE A 63 2.42 -1.70 -11.57
N CYS A 64 1.59 -2.72 -11.81
CA CYS A 64 1.24 -3.17 -13.15
C CYS A 64 0.61 -2.04 -13.97
N ASN A 65 -0.29 -1.25 -13.41
CA ASN A 65 -0.90 -0.13 -14.11
C ASN A 65 0.13 0.94 -14.51
N VAL A 66 1.07 1.29 -13.62
CA VAL A 66 2.16 2.21 -13.98
C VAL A 66 3.05 1.64 -15.09
N LEU A 67 3.39 0.35 -15.02
CA LEU A 67 4.21 -0.31 -16.04
C LEU A 67 3.49 -0.42 -17.40
N LEU A 68 2.18 -0.69 -17.40
CA LEU A 68 1.35 -0.76 -18.63
C LEU A 68 1.23 0.62 -19.28
N LEU A 69 0.89 1.64 -18.49
CA LEU A 69 0.77 3.02 -18.97
C LEU A 69 2.12 3.61 -19.43
N GLY A 70 3.21 3.16 -18.81
CA GLY A 70 4.58 3.52 -19.17
C GLY A 70 5.21 2.64 -20.24
N GLU A 71 4.46 1.73 -20.86
CA GLU A 71 4.91 0.80 -21.92
C GLU A 71 6.09 -0.12 -21.55
N LYS A 72 6.31 -0.34 -20.25
CA LYS A 72 7.36 -1.26 -19.77
C LYS A 72 6.92 -2.72 -19.82
N ILE A 73 5.61 -2.94 -19.75
CA ILE A 73 4.99 -4.25 -19.97
C ILE A 73 3.79 -4.06 -20.91
N THR A 74 3.43 -5.12 -21.63
CA THR A 74 2.31 -5.11 -22.57
C THR A 74 1.35 -6.25 -22.28
N LEU A 75 0.06 -5.99 -22.46
CA LEU A 75 -1.01 -6.98 -22.45
C LEU A 75 -1.82 -6.83 -23.74
N ASP A 76 -2.32 -7.95 -24.25
CA ASP A 76 -3.22 -7.95 -25.40
C ASP A 76 -4.54 -7.23 -25.04
N LEU A 77 -5.05 -6.43 -25.98
CA LEU A 77 -6.29 -5.67 -25.83
C LEU A 77 -7.53 -6.57 -25.71
N ASP A 78 -7.45 -7.80 -26.21
CA ASP A 78 -8.57 -8.76 -26.18
C ASP A 78 -8.67 -9.53 -24.85
N ILE A 79 -7.64 -9.45 -24.01
CA ILE A 79 -7.65 -10.05 -22.67
C ILE A 79 -8.60 -9.25 -21.78
N LYS A 80 -9.67 -9.90 -21.30
CA LYS A 80 -10.67 -9.33 -20.37
C LYS A 80 -10.38 -9.58 -18.89
N LYS A 81 -9.58 -10.61 -18.60
CA LYS A 81 -9.16 -11.00 -17.25
C LYS A 81 -7.78 -11.62 -17.31
N VAL A 82 -6.95 -11.30 -16.34
CA VAL A 82 -5.57 -11.80 -16.23
C VAL A 82 -5.36 -12.50 -14.89
N LEU A 83 -4.57 -13.56 -14.93
CA LEU A 83 -4.22 -14.34 -13.75
C LEU A 83 -3.16 -13.62 -12.91
N GLU A 84 -3.25 -13.68 -11.59
CA GLU A 84 -2.24 -13.06 -10.70
C GLU A 84 -0.81 -13.53 -10.99
N SER A 85 -0.61 -14.83 -11.19
CA SER A 85 0.70 -15.37 -11.53
C SER A 85 1.21 -14.89 -12.90
N HIS A 86 0.31 -14.58 -13.84
CA HIS A 86 0.69 -13.99 -15.11
C HIS A 86 1.14 -12.54 -14.94
N LEU A 87 0.46 -11.75 -14.10
CA LEU A 87 0.91 -10.40 -13.75
C LEU A 87 2.29 -10.42 -13.10
N ILE A 88 2.53 -11.34 -12.16
CA ILE A 88 3.85 -11.52 -11.53
C ILE A 88 4.90 -11.87 -12.59
N HIS A 89 4.58 -12.78 -13.51
CA HIS A 89 5.52 -13.15 -14.58
C HIS A 89 5.83 -11.98 -15.54
N LEU A 90 4.84 -11.17 -15.90
CA LEU A 90 5.07 -9.97 -16.73
C LEU A 90 5.97 -8.95 -16.04
N PHE A 91 5.80 -8.78 -14.73
CA PHE A 91 6.60 -7.87 -13.91
C PHE A 91 8.04 -8.41 -13.66
N GLN A 92 8.25 -9.74 -13.65
CA GLN A 92 9.57 -10.36 -13.54
C GLN A 92 10.47 -10.11 -14.76
N ARG A 93 9.90 -10.00 -15.97
CA ARG A 93 10.68 -9.81 -17.21
C ARG A 93 11.55 -8.56 -17.20
N PRO A 94 11.04 -7.35 -16.86
CA PRO A 94 11.87 -6.16 -16.69
C PRO A 94 13.05 -6.35 -15.73
N LEU A 95 12.86 -7.07 -14.62
CA LEU A 95 13.92 -7.33 -13.64
C LEU A 95 15.02 -8.25 -14.18
N LEU A 96 14.66 -9.22 -15.02
CA LEU A 96 15.63 -10.15 -15.61
C LEU A 96 16.38 -9.53 -16.79
N CYS A 97 15.70 -8.75 -17.63
CA CYS A 97 16.30 -8.13 -18.82
C CYS A 97 17.16 -6.89 -18.49
N GLY A 98 16.85 -6.14 -17.42
CA GLY A 98 17.70 -5.02 -16.98
C GLY A 98 19.07 -5.48 -16.45
N ASN A 99 19.16 -6.73 -15.97
CA ASN A 99 20.38 -7.29 -15.39
C ASN A 99 21.40 -7.78 -16.42
N THR A 100 21.00 -8.08 -17.66
CA THR A 100 21.96 -8.54 -18.69
C THR A 100 22.93 -7.46 -19.14
N GLN A 101 22.62 -6.18 -18.95
CA GLN A 101 23.51 -5.08 -19.34
C GLN A 101 24.53 -4.70 -18.25
N MET A 102 24.30 -5.10 -16.99
CA MET A 102 25.23 -4.89 -15.87
C MET A 102 26.00 -6.16 -15.45
N GLN A 103 25.74 -7.31 -16.08
CA GLN A 103 26.38 -8.60 -15.74
C GLN A 103 27.65 -8.92 -16.54
N LEU A 104 28.34 -7.91 -17.06
CA LEU A 104 29.66 -8.18 -17.65
C LEU A 104 30.75 -8.40 -16.61
N GLU A 105 30.64 -7.94 -15.36
CA GLU A 105 31.64 -8.25 -14.34
C GLU A 105 31.03 -8.46 -12.94
N GLN A 106 31.61 -9.44 -12.25
CA GLN A 106 31.12 -10.10 -11.05
C GLN A 106 31.07 -9.17 -9.83
N ASN A 107 29.90 -8.99 -9.23
CA ASN A 107 29.74 -8.58 -7.84
C ASN A 107 28.77 -9.54 -7.14
N LEU A 108 29.29 -10.40 -6.27
CA LEU A 108 28.50 -11.35 -5.49
C LEU A 108 27.40 -10.64 -4.68
N GLU A 109 27.72 -9.48 -4.10
CA GLU A 109 26.81 -8.61 -3.35
C GLU A 109 25.63 -8.12 -4.20
N LEU A 110 25.88 -7.69 -5.45
CA LEU A 110 24.83 -7.27 -6.37
C LEU A 110 23.92 -8.46 -6.75
N SER A 111 24.51 -9.65 -6.92
CA SER A 111 23.74 -10.87 -7.20
C SER A 111 22.85 -11.28 -6.02
N GLU A 112 23.34 -11.12 -4.80
CA GLU A 112 22.61 -11.47 -3.59
C GLU A 112 21.50 -10.46 -3.30
N PHE A 113 21.79 -9.18 -3.48
CA PHE A 113 20.80 -8.11 -3.44
C PHE A 113 19.67 -8.33 -4.47
N ASN A 114 20.02 -8.69 -5.71
CA ASN A 114 19.04 -9.04 -6.74
C ASN A 114 18.16 -10.22 -6.32
N LYS A 115 18.75 -11.26 -5.70
CA LYS A 115 17.98 -12.39 -5.15
C LYS A 115 17.03 -11.95 -4.05
N GLN A 116 17.46 -11.05 -3.16
CA GLN A 116 16.63 -10.54 -2.06
C GLN A 116 15.46 -9.69 -2.58
N VAL A 117 15.68 -8.85 -3.59
CA VAL A 117 14.62 -8.08 -4.26
C VAL A 117 13.64 -9.00 -4.99
N LEU A 118 14.11 -10.06 -5.65
CA LEU A 118 13.25 -11.12 -6.20
C LEU A 118 12.52 -11.93 -5.12
N GLY A 119 13.00 -11.91 -3.87
CA GLY A 119 12.30 -12.46 -2.71
C GLY A 119 11.07 -11.65 -2.27
N VAL A 120 10.93 -10.40 -2.72
CA VAL A 120 9.78 -9.53 -2.40
C VAL A 120 8.55 -9.87 -3.25
N LEU A 121 8.71 -10.56 -4.36
CA LEU A 121 7.65 -10.73 -5.36
C LEU A 121 6.44 -11.50 -4.84
N PRO A 122 6.62 -12.57 -4.05
CA PRO A 122 5.50 -13.22 -3.39
C PRO A 122 4.76 -12.29 -2.41
N LYS A 123 5.39 -11.23 -1.90
CA LYS A 123 4.75 -10.25 -1.01
C LYS A 123 3.92 -9.22 -1.77
N LEU A 124 4.08 -9.08 -3.10
CA LEU A 124 3.32 -8.12 -3.91
C LEU A 124 1.83 -8.47 -4.02
N THR A 125 1.50 -9.76 -3.86
CA THR A 125 0.11 -10.24 -3.76
C THR A 125 -0.52 -9.80 -2.44
N CYS A 126 0.30 -9.54 -1.42
CA CYS A 126 -0.08 -8.81 -0.23
C CYS A 126 0.09 -7.30 -0.44
N SER A 127 -0.56 -6.49 0.38
CA SER A 127 -0.26 -5.06 0.42
C SER A 127 1.16 -4.84 0.94
N LEU A 128 2.02 -4.22 0.14
CA LEU A 128 3.29 -3.70 0.63
C LEU A 128 3.04 -2.51 1.57
N TYR A 129 3.90 -2.40 2.58
CA TYR A 129 3.97 -1.27 3.49
C TYR A 129 5.26 -0.50 3.24
N PHE A 130 5.20 0.82 3.32
CA PHE A 130 6.34 1.72 3.14
C PHE A 130 6.41 2.68 4.31
N ASP A 131 7.54 2.67 5.01
CA ASP A 131 7.79 3.65 6.06
C ASP A 131 8.32 4.94 5.43
N VAL A 132 7.56 6.03 5.62
CA VAL A 132 7.84 7.32 4.99
C VAL A 132 8.63 8.22 5.95
N THR A 133 9.39 9.14 5.36
CA THR A 133 10.04 10.25 6.07
C THR A 133 9.44 11.55 5.56
N PHE A 134 9.41 12.60 6.36
CA PHE A 134 8.54 13.76 6.10
C PHE A 134 9.21 14.90 5.30
N SER A 135 10.46 14.71 4.87
CA SER A 135 11.31 15.77 4.32
C SER A 135 11.18 15.98 2.81
N SER A 136 10.74 14.96 2.07
CA SER A 136 10.71 14.94 0.60
C SER A 136 9.64 14.00 0.09
N SER A 137 9.06 14.27 -1.09
CA SER A 137 8.02 13.42 -1.69
C SER A 137 8.51 12.01 -2.05
N CYS A 138 9.81 11.76 -2.11
CA CYS A 138 10.41 10.44 -2.30
C CYS A 138 11.07 9.88 -1.03
N GLY A 139 10.84 10.51 0.13
CA GLY A 139 11.48 10.17 1.39
C GLY A 139 10.94 8.86 1.97
N LEU A 140 11.68 7.76 1.80
CA LEU A 140 11.29 6.44 2.26
C LEU A 140 12.46 5.75 2.96
N GLU A 141 12.16 4.96 4.00
CA GLU A 141 13.15 4.06 4.59
C GLU A 141 13.61 3.02 3.56
N LYS A 142 14.91 2.71 3.58
CA LYS A 142 15.51 1.81 2.59
C LYS A 142 15.17 0.37 2.95
N THR A 143 14.27 -0.22 2.17
CA THR A 143 13.88 -1.63 2.25
C THR A 143 13.99 -2.32 0.90
N PHE A 144 13.92 -3.65 0.86
CA PHE A 144 13.87 -4.39 -0.42
C PHE A 144 12.62 -4.05 -1.23
N GLU A 145 11.51 -3.75 -0.55
CA GLU A 145 10.27 -3.28 -1.15
C GLU A 145 10.48 -1.95 -1.87
N THR A 146 11.21 -0.99 -1.28
CA THR A 146 11.55 0.28 -1.98
C THR A 146 12.55 0.07 -3.12
N ALA A 147 13.53 -0.81 -2.94
CA ALA A 147 14.51 -1.12 -3.97
C ALA A 147 13.85 -1.71 -5.23
N LEU A 148 12.83 -2.56 -5.05
CA LEU A 148 12.04 -3.14 -6.14
C LEU A 148 11.47 -2.06 -7.08
N PHE A 149 10.94 -0.97 -6.53
CA PHE A 149 10.40 0.13 -7.34
C PHE A 149 11.51 0.83 -8.14
N GLY A 150 12.68 0.99 -7.52
CA GLY A 150 13.88 1.49 -8.20
C GLY A 150 14.29 0.62 -9.38
N PHE A 151 14.36 -0.71 -9.20
CA PHE A 151 14.68 -1.65 -10.27
C PHE A 151 13.68 -1.66 -11.42
N LEU A 152 12.39 -1.56 -11.09
CA LEU A 152 11.34 -1.45 -12.10
C LEU A 152 11.32 -0.08 -12.80
N GLY A 153 12.07 0.90 -12.26
CA GLY A 153 11.99 2.29 -12.63
C GLY A 153 10.56 2.84 -12.50
N VAL A 154 9.82 2.38 -11.49
CA VAL A 154 8.49 2.86 -11.14
C VAL A 154 8.68 3.99 -10.15
N PRO A 155 8.36 5.25 -10.51
CA PRO A 155 8.46 6.35 -9.56
C PRO A 155 7.50 6.09 -8.39
N LEU A 156 8.00 6.19 -7.17
CA LEU A 156 7.24 6.07 -5.94
C LEU A 156 7.31 7.40 -5.19
N ARG A 157 6.15 7.92 -4.79
CA ARG A 157 6.00 9.21 -4.12
C ARG A 157 5.00 9.14 -2.97
N HIS A 158 5.08 10.08 -2.03
CA HIS A 158 4.04 10.37 -1.03
C HIS A 158 3.95 11.89 -0.86
N GLY A 159 2.84 12.37 -0.29
CA GLY A 159 2.64 13.79 -0.01
C GLY A 159 2.53 14.12 1.48
N TRP A 160 2.94 13.19 2.35
CA TRP A 160 2.97 13.42 3.79
C TRP A 160 4.23 14.20 4.18
N LEU A 161 4.25 15.49 3.89
CA LEU A 161 5.44 16.33 4.10
C LEU A 161 5.20 17.36 5.19
N VAL A 162 6.24 17.60 6.00
CA VAL A 162 6.29 18.74 6.90
C VAL A 162 6.51 20.02 6.10
N ASP A 163 5.85 21.10 6.49
CA ASP A 163 6.07 22.41 5.88
C ASP A 163 7.35 23.03 6.47
N PRO A 164 8.37 23.36 5.67
CA PRO A 164 9.59 23.99 6.16
C PRO A 164 9.38 25.34 6.87
N GLN A 165 8.22 25.99 6.69
CA GLN A 165 7.85 27.19 7.43
C GLN A 165 7.60 26.91 8.92
N ASP A 166 7.24 25.68 9.27
CA ASP A 166 7.16 25.21 10.66
C ASP A 166 8.51 24.65 11.08
N ALA A 167 9.47 25.55 11.34
CA ALA A 167 10.86 25.19 11.63
C ALA A 167 11.02 24.29 12.86
N GLU A 168 10.15 24.44 13.86
CA GLU A 168 10.17 23.63 15.09
C GLU A 168 9.80 22.18 14.78
N LEU A 169 8.64 21.97 14.13
CA LEU A 169 8.19 20.65 13.73
C LEU A 169 9.15 20.01 12.72
N ASP A 170 9.58 20.78 11.72
CA ASP A 170 10.50 20.32 10.69
C ASP A 170 11.82 19.80 11.28
N SER A 171 12.45 20.57 12.17
CA SER A 171 13.69 20.15 12.83
C SER A 171 13.53 18.87 13.65
N SER A 172 12.32 18.63 14.18
CA SER A 172 12.00 17.48 15.02
C SER A 172 11.72 16.21 14.22
N ILE A 173 11.11 16.31 13.03
CA ILE A 173 10.62 15.14 12.28
C ILE A 173 11.31 14.89 10.94
N ARG A 174 12.02 15.87 10.36
CA ARG A 174 12.64 15.78 9.02
C ARG A 174 13.51 14.54 8.82
N GLY A 175 14.24 14.14 9.86
CA GLY A 175 15.15 13.00 9.84
C GLY A 175 14.58 11.67 10.37
N SER A 176 13.31 11.64 10.75
CA SER A 176 12.68 10.47 11.36
C SER A 176 11.63 9.86 10.42
N SER A 177 11.50 8.53 10.48
CA SER A 177 10.42 7.82 9.80
C SER A 177 9.13 7.84 10.61
N TYR A 178 8.00 7.53 9.98
CA TYR A 178 6.72 7.35 10.66
C TYR A 178 6.85 6.32 11.80
N SER A 179 7.38 5.12 11.51
CA SER A 179 7.49 4.07 12.53
C SER A 179 8.37 4.51 13.70
N LYS A 180 9.41 5.29 13.43
CA LYS A 180 10.31 5.81 14.47
C LYS A 180 9.62 6.82 15.38
N LEU A 181 8.88 7.77 14.80
CA LEU A 181 8.13 8.77 15.57
C LEU A 181 6.97 8.13 16.35
N SER A 182 6.21 7.23 15.72
CA SER A 182 5.14 6.48 16.39
C SER A 182 5.66 5.69 17.58
N TYR A 183 6.82 5.03 17.42
CA TYR A 183 7.49 4.34 18.53
C TYR A 183 7.89 5.30 19.66
N ASN A 184 8.54 6.42 19.33
CA ASN A 184 8.98 7.40 20.32
C ASN A 184 7.79 8.03 21.07
N LEU A 185 6.67 8.27 20.39
CA LEU A 185 5.43 8.74 21.02
C LEU A 185 4.84 7.69 21.97
N ALA A 186 4.80 6.41 21.57
CA ALA A 186 4.31 5.33 22.43
C ALA A 186 5.15 5.16 23.70
N ILE A 187 6.49 5.27 23.58
CA ILE A 187 7.40 5.34 24.72
C ILE A 187 7.02 6.50 25.64
N TYR A 188 6.88 7.70 25.08
CA TYR A 188 6.57 8.90 25.85
C TYR A 188 5.23 8.79 26.60
N GLU A 189 4.19 8.25 25.94
CA GLU A 189 2.89 7.99 26.56
C GLU A 189 2.96 6.96 27.70
N SER A 190 3.84 5.97 27.61
CA SER A 190 4.04 4.96 28.66
C SER A 190 4.71 5.51 29.93
N ILE A 191 5.55 6.54 29.78
CA ILE A 191 6.33 7.16 30.87
C ILE A 191 5.60 8.37 31.48
N ARG A 192 4.66 8.99 30.75
CA ARG A 192 3.85 10.11 31.26
C ARG A 192 3.10 9.71 32.54
N PRO A 193 3.24 10.49 33.64
CA PRO A 193 2.40 10.31 34.81
C PRO A 193 0.93 10.47 34.43
N LYS A 194 0.07 9.50 34.76
CA LYS A 194 -1.38 9.63 34.59
C LYS A 194 -1.90 10.73 35.52
N THR A 195 -1.92 11.99 35.06
CA THR A 195 -2.75 13.01 35.70
C THR A 195 -4.21 12.66 35.44
N ASN A 196 -5.05 12.76 36.47
CA ASN A 196 -6.47 12.39 36.48
C ASN A 196 -7.29 13.07 35.36
N SER A 197 -7.28 12.50 34.16
CA SER A 197 -8.28 12.72 33.12
C SER A 197 -8.64 11.35 32.55
N GLY A 198 -9.92 10.98 32.69
CA GLY A 198 -10.45 9.64 32.42
C GLY A 198 -10.18 9.09 31.02
N PRO A 199 -10.49 7.81 30.78
CA PRO A 199 -10.11 7.12 29.57
C PRO A 199 -10.83 7.70 28.35
N GLN A 200 -10.14 8.52 27.56
CA GLN A 200 -10.56 8.76 26.18
C GLN A 200 -10.24 7.50 25.38
N LYS A 201 -11.30 6.77 25.01
CA LYS A 201 -11.23 5.64 24.08
C LYS A 201 -10.77 6.16 22.71
N HIS A 202 -9.47 6.10 22.44
CA HIS A 202 -8.94 6.24 21.08
C HIS A 202 -9.08 4.89 20.39
N GLY A 203 -9.83 4.88 19.28
CA GLY A 203 -10.05 3.70 18.47
C GLY A 203 -8.99 3.57 17.39
N ARG A 204 -7.99 2.72 17.62
CA ARG A 204 -7.24 1.97 16.58
C ARG A 204 -6.52 0.79 17.26
N TYR A 205 -7.31 -0.21 17.63
CA TYR A 205 -6.98 -1.23 18.65
C TYR A 205 -5.86 -2.23 18.31
N GLU A 206 -5.33 -2.28 17.09
CA GLU A 206 -4.32 -3.29 16.70
C GLU A 206 -2.89 -2.74 16.65
N ASP A 207 -2.68 -1.51 16.18
CA ASP A 207 -1.33 -0.94 16.03
C ASP A 207 -0.75 -0.46 17.37
N ASP A 208 -1.58 0.11 18.25
CA ASP A 208 -1.15 0.62 19.56
C ASP A 208 -0.54 -0.50 20.44
N MET A 209 -1.00 -1.74 20.29
CA MET A 209 -0.50 -2.89 21.06
C MET A 209 0.91 -3.33 20.61
N PHE A 210 1.19 -3.27 19.31
CA PHE A 210 2.50 -3.67 18.78
C PHE A 210 3.59 -2.65 19.14
N TYR A 211 3.30 -1.36 18.98
CA TYR A 211 4.26 -0.29 19.31
C TYR A 211 4.48 -0.12 20.81
N SER A 212 3.44 -0.29 21.64
CA SER A 212 3.60 -0.32 23.09
C SER A 212 4.44 -1.52 23.55
N ALA A 213 4.27 -2.71 22.98
CA ALA A 213 5.11 -3.87 23.29
C ALA A 213 6.59 -3.64 22.91
N LEU A 214 6.84 -3.04 21.74
CA LEU A 214 8.19 -2.65 21.35
C LEU A 214 8.78 -1.59 22.28
N ALA A 215 7.96 -0.64 22.75
CA ALA A 215 8.40 0.43 23.64
C ALA A 215 9.01 -0.12 24.95
N PHE A 216 8.43 -1.19 25.50
CA PHE A 216 8.98 -1.86 26.68
C PHE A 216 10.29 -2.62 26.45
N SER A 217 10.65 -2.91 25.19
CA SER A 217 11.78 -3.80 24.85
C SER A 217 13.13 -3.07 24.63
N LYS A 218 13.13 -1.74 24.44
CA LYS A 218 14.34 -0.97 24.10
C LYS A 218 14.43 0.30 24.97
N THR A 219 15.19 0.23 26.05
CA THR A 219 15.63 1.40 26.80
C THR A 219 17.00 1.83 26.29
N GLY A 220 17.00 2.55 25.15
CA GLY A 220 18.19 3.13 24.55
C GLY A 220 18.09 4.64 24.49
N SER A 221 19.16 5.31 24.90
CA SER A 221 19.35 6.77 24.93
C SER A 221 19.00 7.46 23.61
N GLU A 222 17.83 8.07 23.54
CA GLU A 222 17.48 9.08 22.54
C GLU A 222 17.02 10.35 23.26
N LYS A 223 17.27 11.50 22.65
CA LYS A 223 16.94 12.82 23.20
C LYS A 223 15.53 12.80 23.79
N GLU A 224 15.41 13.16 25.06
CA GLU A 224 14.10 13.37 25.68
C GLU A 224 13.34 14.39 24.85
N LEU A 225 12.30 13.94 24.15
CA LEU A 225 11.34 14.85 23.54
C LEU A 225 10.59 15.55 24.66
N ASP A 226 10.51 16.87 24.59
CA ASP A 226 9.69 17.63 25.52
C ASP A 226 8.19 17.40 25.25
N SER A 227 7.35 17.74 26.23
CA SER A 227 5.90 17.47 26.11
C SER A 227 5.25 18.23 24.96
N THR A 228 5.79 19.38 24.57
CA THR A 228 5.25 20.25 23.52
C THR A 228 5.56 19.64 22.15
N SER A 229 6.81 19.23 21.90
CA SER A 229 7.20 18.54 20.66
C SER A 229 6.41 17.25 20.46
N CYS A 230 6.22 16.43 21.50
CA CYS A 230 5.40 15.23 21.40
C CYS A 230 3.95 15.53 20.98
N ALA A 231 3.34 16.59 21.52
CA ALA A 231 1.98 16.98 21.17
C ALA A 231 1.88 17.46 19.70
N THR A 232 2.84 18.26 19.24
CA THR A 232 2.91 18.75 17.86
C THR A 232 3.14 17.60 16.87
N ILE A 233 4.06 16.69 17.19
CA ILE A 233 4.35 15.50 16.37
C ILE A 233 3.11 14.58 16.33
N SER A 234 2.47 14.32 17.46
CA SER A 234 1.24 13.51 17.51
C SER A 234 0.12 14.13 16.66
N THR A 235 -0.08 15.44 16.76
CA THR A 235 -1.06 16.19 15.94
C THR A 235 -0.75 16.07 14.45
N PHE A 236 0.52 16.20 14.06
CA PHE A 236 0.95 16.04 12.67
C PHE A 236 0.73 14.61 12.16
N LEU A 237 1.06 13.59 12.97
CA LEU A 237 0.90 12.19 12.59
C LEU A 237 -0.57 11.74 12.50
N GLN A 238 -1.46 12.37 13.26
CA GLN A 238 -2.91 12.16 13.18
C GLN A 238 -3.56 12.97 12.04
N GLY A 239 -2.82 13.89 11.44
CA GLY A 239 -3.26 14.73 10.34
C GLY A 239 -3.39 13.98 9.00
N PRO A 240 -3.75 14.70 7.93
CA PRO A 240 -3.85 14.11 6.59
C PRO A 240 -2.48 13.66 6.08
N GLN A 241 -2.40 12.42 5.58
CA GLN A 241 -1.18 11.87 4.95
C GLN A 241 -0.84 12.51 3.59
N LEU A 242 -1.60 13.53 3.18
CA LEU A 242 -1.31 14.40 2.04
C LEU A 242 -1.48 15.84 2.53
N THR A 243 -0.37 16.47 2.91
CA THR A 243 -0.37 17.83 3.47
C THR A 243 -0.49 18.85 2.34
N ARG A 244 -0.83 20.11 2.68
CA ARG A 244 -0.91 21.19 1.68
C ARG A 244 0.44 21.43 1.02
N TYR A 245 1.49 21.51 1.84
CA TYR A 245 2.86 21.61 1.37
C TYR A 245 3.24 20.39 0.52
N GLY A 246 2.94 19.18 0.98
CA GLY A 246 3.22 17.95 0.24
C GLY A 246 2.52 17.87 -1.13
N PHE A 247 1.26 18.29 -1.21
CA PHE A 247 0.55 18.39 -2.48
C PHE A 247 1.21 19.41 -3.43
N SER A 248 1.62 20.57 -2.93
CA SER A 248 2.37 21.57 -3.72
C SER A 248 3.73 21.03 -4.17
N SER A 249 4.45 20.32 -3.31
CA SER A 249 5.74 19.70 -3.66
C SER A 249 5.57 18.62 -4.73
N LEU A 250 4.50 17.82 -4.67
CA LEU A 250 4.18 16.83 -5.71
C LEU A 250 4.00 17.48 -7.09
N HIS A 251 3.40 18.67 -7.19
CA HIS A 251 3.31 19.37 -8.47
C HIS A 251 4.70 19.66 -9.07
N ASN A 252 5.70 19.99 -8.25
CA ASN A 252 7.06 20.27 -8.72
C ASN A 252 7.84 18.98 -9.02
N ASP A 253 7.66 17.94 -8.22
CA ASP A 253 8.46 16.72 -8.26
C ASP A 253 7.98 15.71 -9.33
N LEU A 254 6.70 15.76 -9.71
CA LEU A 254 6.14 14.86 -10.71
C LEU A 254 6.49 15.31 -12.12
N ARG A 255 7.00 14.37 -12.93
CA ARG A 255 7.22 14.61 -14.36
C ARG A 255 5.90 14.56 -15.11
N ALA A 256 5.71 15.50 -16.04
CA ALA A 256 4.53 15.52 -16.91
C ALA A 256 4.44 14.21 -17.72
N LEU A 257 3.21 13.70 -17.84
CA LEU A 257 2.85 12.50 -18.61
C LEU A 257 3.51 11.20 -18.13
N GLN A 258 4.21 11.21 -16.99
CA GLN A 258 4.83 10.02 -16.42
C GLN A 258 3.92 9.38 -15.38
N PRO A 259 3.42 8.15 -15.62
CA PRO A 259 2.69 7.40 -14.60
C PRO A 259 3.59 7.14 -13.38
N THR A 260 3.06 7.41 -12.19
CA THR A 260 3.77 7.36 -10.92
C THR A 260 2.89 6.67 -9.87
N VAL A 261 3.49 5.93 -8.94
CA VAL A 261 2.77 5.40 -7.78
C VAL A 261 2.81 6.42 -6.66
N LEU A 262 1.65 6.77 -6.13
CA LEU A 262 1.50 7.59 -4.92
C LEU A 262 1.07 6.71 -3.75
N ILE A 263 1.79 6.83 -2.64
CA ILE A 263 1.42 6.27 -1.33
C ILE A 263 0.49 7.29 -0.67
N TRP A 264 -0.75 6.88 -0.41
CA TRP A 264 -1.74 7.73 0.23
C TRP A 264 -2.70 6.89 1.08
N ASN A 265 -2.86 7.23 2.36
CA ASN A 265 -3.71 6.50 3.31
C ASN A 265 -3.40 4.99 3.32
N GLU A 266 -2.12 4.64 3.41
CA GLU A 266 -1.60 3.26 3.37
C GLU A 266 -1.95 2.47 2.07
N ASN A 267 -2.46 3.16 1.05
CA ASN A 267 -2.76 2.59 -0.26
C ASN A 267 -1.73 3.03 -1.29
N LEU A 268 -1.49 2.16 -2.29
CA LEU A 268 -0.79 2.53 -3.51
C LEU A 268 -1.81 2.84 -4.60
N ILE A 269 -1.74 4.05 -5.13
CA ILE A 269 -2.58 4.49 -6.25
C ILE A 269 -1.71 4.96 -7.42
N THR A 270 -2.24 4.83 -8.62
CA THR A 270 -1.55 5.27 -9.84
C THR A 270 -1.96 6.71 -10.15
N ILE A 271 -1.00 7.60 -10.32
CA ILE A 271 -1.22 9.01 -10.65
C ILE A 271 -0.42 9.43 -11.89
N SER A 272 -0.83 10.51 -12.54
CA SER A 272 -0.09 11.14 -13.64
C SER A 272 -0.31 12.65 -13.63
N LYS A 273 0.71 13.40 -14.06
CA LYS A 273 0.63 14.87 -14.19
C LYS A 273 0.31 15.25 -15.64
N PHE A 274 -0.77 16.00 -15.86
CA PHE A 274 -1.19 16.51 -17.17
C PHE A 274 -1.65 17.97 -17.03
N GLU A 275 -1.16 18.87 -17.89
CA GLU A 275 -1.47 20.32 -17.83
C GLU A 275 -1.35 20.91 -16.42
N ASP A 276 -0.23 20.60 -15.76
CA ASP A 276 0.06 21.03 -14.38
C ASP A 276 -0.94 20.57 -13.31
N LYS A 277 -1.84 19.62 -13.64
CA LYS A 277 -2.77 19.00 -12.70
C LYS A 277 -2.40 17.54 -12.47
N ILE A 278 -2.66 17.06 -11.25
CA ILE A 278 -2.45 15.66 -10.88
C ILE A 278 -3.76 14.91 -11.05
N TYR A 279 -3.72 13.78 -11.74
CA TYR A 279 -4.86 12.89 -11.93
C TYR A 279 -4.57 11.53 -11.33
N VAL A 280 -5.60 10.94 -10.71
CA VAL A 280 -5.61 9.59 -10.16
C VAL A 280 -6.29 8.67 -11.16
N LEU A 281 -5.70 7.51 -11.42
CA LEU A 281 -6.30 6.47 -12.23
C LEU A 281 -7.43 5.80 -11.44
N LEU A 282 -8.64 5.86 -11.97
CA LEU A 282 -9.75 5.05 -11.50
C LEU A 282 -9.56 3.63 -12.03
N ASN A 283 -9.44 2.67 -11.13
CA ASN A 283 -9.25 1.25 -11.47
C ASN A 283 -10.13 0.31 -10.64
N ASP A 284 -11.30 0.79 -10.23
CA ASP A 284 -12.28 -0.01 -9.49
C ASP A 284 -13.13 -0.88 -10.43
N LEU A 285 -13.65 -2.00 -9.91
CA LEU A 285 -14.56 -2.90 -10.64
C LEU A 285 -15.87 -2.23 -11.08
N SER A 286 -16.30 -1.15 -10.44
CA SER A 286 -17.46 -0.36 -10.88
C SER A 286 -17.29 0.15 -12.31
N LEU A 287 -16.05 0.36 -12.78
CA LEU A 287 -15.78 0.73 -14.16
C LEU A 287 -16.24 -0.33 -15.16
N LEU A 288 -16.39 -1.60 -14.79
CA LEU A 288 -16.94 -2.60 -15.72
C LEU A 288 -18.42 -2.36 -16.06
N ARG A 289 -19.13 -1.58 -15.24
CA ARG A 289 -20.57 -1.29 -15.39
C ARG A 289 -20.83 0.07 -16.03
N THR A 290 -19.82 0.93 -16.14
CA THR A 290 -19.95 2.28 -16.66
C THR A 290 -19.44 2.35 -18.10
N GLU A 291 -20.26 2.90 -18.99
CA GLU A 291 -19.89 3.18 -20.40
C GLU A 291 -18.99 4.41 -20.54
N THR A 292 -18.64 5.07 -19.44
CA THR A 292 -17.85 6.32 -19.44
C THR A 292 -16.37 6.06 -19.74
N ASP A 293 -15.77 6.87 -20.60
CA ASP A 293 -14.30 6.87 -20.85
C ASP A 293 -13.51 7.66 -19.79
N ALA A 294 -14.19 8.27 -18.82
CA ALA A 294 -13.58 9.01 -17.73
C ALA A 294 -12.94 8.05 -16.71
N VAL A 295 -11.67 7.70 -16.96
CA VAL A 295 -10.85 6.82 -16.09
C VAL A 295 -9.83 7.57 -15.25
N TRP A 296 -9.81 8.90 -15.35
CA TRP A 296 -8.92 9.77 -14.60
C TRP A 296 -9.73 10.77 -13.78
N GLU A 297 -9.51 10.78 -12.47
CA GLU A 297 -10.10 11.76 -11.56
C GLU A 297 -9.03 12.77 -11.15
N ARG A 298 -9.38 14.06 -11.16
CA ARG A 298 -8.44 15.10 -10.73
C ARG A 298 -8.23 15.02 -9.22
N LEU A 299 -6.98 14.83 -8.80
CA LEU A 299 -6.61 14.95 -7.40
C LEU A 299 -6.70 16.41 -6.98
N THR A 300 -7.57 16.69 -6.02
CA THR A 300 -7.74 18.04 -5.46
C THR A 300 -7.32 18.06 -4.00
N GLN A 301 -6.91 19.23 -3.54
CA GLN A 301 -6.59 19.48 -2.13
C GLN A 301 -7.77 19.17 -1.19
N PHE A 302 -9.02 19.24 -1.67
CA PHE A 302 -10.20 18.88 -0.90
C PHE A 302 -10.32 17.36 -0.68
N LEU A 303 -9.96 16.55 -1.68
CA LEU A 303 -9.88 15.09 -1.53
C LEU A 303 -8.77 14.69 -0.54
N ALA A 304 -7.67 15.45 -0.50
CA ALA A 304 -6.59 15.27 0.48
C ALA A 304 -7.06 15.45 1.95
N HIS A 305 -8.08 16.27 2.17
CA HIS A 305 -8.70 16.49 3.48
C HIS A 305 -9.97 15.62 3.73
N GLY A 306 -10.56 15.04 2.68
CA GLY A 306 -11.99 14.67 2.64
C GLY A 306 -12.37 13.23 3.02
N LEU A 307 -11.45 12.32 3.34
CA LEU A 307 -11.81 10.93 3.68
C LEU A 307 -11.89 10.62 5.18
N VAL A 308 -11.80 11.64 6.05
CA VAL A 308 -12.02 11.50 7.51
C VAL A 308 -13.49 11.75 7.89
N GLY A 309 -14.39 11.96 6.92
CA GLY A 309 -15.69 12.59 7.18
C GLY A 309 -16.95 11.91 6.63
N HIS A 310 -17.01 10.59 6.46
CA HIS A 310 -18.28 9.90 6.17
C HIS A 310 -18.53 8.72 7.10
N ALA A 311 -18.76 9.05 8.37
CA ALA A 311 -19.56 8.24 9.29
C ALA A 311 -20.24 9.19 10.29
N ARG A 312 -21.42 9.71 9.94
CA ARG A 312 -22.47 10.23 10.83
C ARG A 312 -23.68 10.61 9.97
N HIS A 313 -24.54 9.63 9.74
CA HIS A 313 -25.98 9.84 9.76
C HIS A 313 -26.54 9.01 10.92
#